data_AF-A0A6L6C839-F1
#
_entry.id   AF-A0A6L6C839-F1
#
_cell.length_a   1.000
_cell.length_b   1.000
_cell.length_c   1.000
_cell.angle_alpha   90.00
_cell.angle_beta   90.00
_cell.angle_gamma   90.00
#
_symmetry.space_group_name_H-M   'P 1'
#
loop_
_entity.id
_entity.type
_entity.pdbx_description
1 polymer ?
#
loop_
_entity_poly.entity_id
_entity_poly.type
_entity_poly.pdbx_seq_one_letter_code
_entity_poly.pdbx_strand_id
1 'polypeptide(L)' 'MKVLVLGGDGFCGWPTALHLSDIGHDVIVVDNLSRRAIDLELEVDSLTPIRPMGERIRV' A
#
# COMPACT_ATOMS: atom_id res chain seq x y z
N MET A 1 -2.98 19.43 0.97
CA MET A 1 -1.86 19.35 1.96
C MET A 1 -0.87 18.29 1.51
N LYS A 2 0.42 18.38 1.89
CA LYS A 2 1.40 17.31 1.64
C LYS A 2 1.32 16.26 2.74
N VAL A 3 1.18 14.99 2.38
CA VAL A 3 1.03 13.87 3.34
C VAL A 3 2.02 12.76 3.00
N LEU A 4 2.74 12.28 4.01
CA LEU A 4 3.63 11.14 3.92
C LEU A 4 2.96 9.92 4.57
N VAL A 5 2.71 8.87 3.80
CA VAL A 5 2.14 7.60 4.28
C VAL A 5 3.27 6.57 4.41
N LEU A 6 3.69 6.30 5.64
CA LEU A 6 4.66 5.26 5.95
C LEU A 6 3.94 3.91 6.05
N GLY A 7 4.39 2.91 5.29
CA GLY A 7 3.69 1.62 5.21
C GLY A 7 2.50 1.63 4.25
N GLY A 8 2.54 2.49 3.21
CA GLY A 8 1.43 2.70 2.31
C GLY A 8 1.08 1.52 1.40
N ASP A 9 1.90 0.46 1.32
CA ASP A 9 1.51 -0.77 0.61
C ASP A 9 0.65 -1.72 1.48
N GLY A 10 0.66 -1.50 2.79
CA GLY A 10 -0.07 -2.31 3.76
C GLY A 10 -1.60 -2.19 3.66
N PHE A 11 -2.28 -3.07 4.41
CA PHE A 11 -3.74 -3.19 4.40
C PHE A 11 -4.48 -1.87 4.68
N CYS A 12 -4.09 -1.14 5.72
CA CYS A 12 -4.66 0.18 6.00
C CYS A 12 -3.99 1.31 5.21
N GLY A 13 -2.69 1.19 4.93
CA GLY A 13 -1.90 2.24 4.28
C GLY A 13 -2.36 2.52 2.86
N TRP A 14 -2.63 1.48 2.08
CA TRP A 14 -3.02 1.61 0.67
C TRP A 14 -4.36 2.35 0.47
N PRO A 15 -5.49 1.92 1.06
CA PRO A 15 -6.75 2.64 0.93
C PRO A 15 -6.69 4.05 1.54
N THR A 16 -5.87 4.26 2.58
CA THR A 16 -5.66 5.60 3.16
C THR A 16 -4.96 6.51 2.16
N ALA A 17 -3.89 6.06 1.51
CA ALA A 17 -3.17 6.84 0.50
C ALA A 17 -4.07 7.20 -0.68
N LEU A 18 -4.88 6.24 -1.16
CA LEU A 18 -5.85 6.49 -2.23
C LEU A 18 -6.92 7.48 -1.82
N HIS A 19 -7.53 7.32 -0.64
CA HIS A 19 -8.56 8.24 -0.15
C HIS A 19 -8.01 9.66 0.01
N LEU A 20 -6.81 9.82 0.58
CA LEU A 20 -6.18 11.13 0.74
C LEU A 20 -5.86 11.77 -0.62
N SER A 21 -5.39 10.99 -1.59
CA SER A 21 -5.18 11.46 -2.95
C SER A 21 -6.49 11.92 -3.60
N ASP A 22 -7.57 11.15 -3.46
CA ASP A 22 -8.89 11.43 -4.04
C ASP A 22 -9.48 12.75 -3.52
N ILE A 23 -9.26 13.08 -2.25
CA ILE A 23 -9.71 14.35 -1.66
C ILE A 23 -8.72 15.52 -1.86
N GLY A 24 -7.71 15.36 -2.72
CA GLY A 24 -6.84 16.46 -3.19
C GLY A 24 -5.57 16.69 -2.34
N HIS A 25 -5.12 15.72 -1.56
CA HIS A 25 -3.80 15.78 -0.92
C HIS A 25 -2.67 15.38 -1.89
N ASP A 26 -1.51 16.00 -1.72
CA ASP A 26 -0.26 15.59 -2.37
C ASP A 26 0.36 14.49 -1.50
N VAL A 27 0.24 13.24 -1.95
CA VAL A 27 0.54 12.03 -1.16
C VAL A 27 1.85 11.40 -1.63
N ILE A 28 2.75 11.17 -0.69
CA ILE A 28 3.97 10.37 -0.89
C ILE A 28 3.84 9.10 -0.05
N VAL A 29 4.01 7.94 -0.68
CA VAL A 29 4.07 6.64 0.00
C VAL A 29 5.53 6.22 0.17
N VAL A 30 5.90 5.78 1.36
CA VAL A 30 7.19 5.14 1.64
C VAL A 30 6.93 3.77 2.23
N ASP A 31 7.45 2.75 1.57
CA ASP A 31 7.30 1.35 1.97
C ASP A 31 8.52 0.53 1.52
N ASN A 32 8.92 -0.44 2.33
CA ASN A 32 10.01 -1.36 2.01
C ASN A 32 9.52 -2.73 1.53
N LEU A 33 8.20 -2.91 1.41
CA LEU A 33 7.54 -4.13 0.96
C LEU A 33 7.76 -5.36 1.86
N SER A 34 8.24 -5.16 3.09
CA SER A 34 8.54 -6.24 4.04
C SER A 34 7.33 -7.12 4.33
N ARG A 35 6.12 -6.54 4.38
CA ARG A 35 4.88 -7.31 4.56
C ARG A 35 4.71 -8.38 3.48
N ARG A 36 5.03 -8.08 2.22
CA ARG A 36 4.94 -9.04 1.10
C ARG A 36 6.00 -10.14 1.23
N ALA A 37 7.22 -9.75 1.63
CA ALA A 37 8.30 -10.71 1.87
C ALA A 37 7.94 -11.70 2.99
N ILE A 38 7.31 -11.22 4.06
CA ILE A 38 6.85 -12.05 5.18
C ILE A 38 5.76 -13.06 4.74
N ASP A 39 4.83 -12.68 3.86
CA ASP A 39 3.84 -13.63 3.30
C ASP A 39 4.53 -14.79 2.58
N LEU A 40 5.53 -14.47 1.76
CA LEU A 40 6.31 -15.47 1.04
C LEU A 40 7.13 -16.35 1.98
N GLU A 41 7.79 -15.75 2.98
CA GLU A 41 8.65 -16.46 3.93
C GLU A 41 7.87 -17.43 4.81
N LEU A 42 6.69 -17.01 5.27
CA LEU A 42 5.85 -17.82 6.15
C LEU A 42 4.94 -18.79 5.39
N GLU A 43 4.94 -18.75 4.05
CA GLU A 43 4.03 -19.49 3.19
C GLU A 43 2.55 -19.27 3.58
N VAL A 44 2.21 -18.01 3.86
CA VAL A 44 0.86 -17.60 4.26
C VAL A 44 0.24 -16.64 3.25
N ASP A 45 -1.09 -16.65 3.21
CA ASP A 45 -1.87 -15.74 2.38
C ASP A 45 -2.50 -14.63 3.23
N SER A 46 -2.45 -13.41 2.70
CA SER A 46 -3.23 -12.28 3.21
C SER A 46 -4.73 -12.51 3.02
N LEU A 47 -5.54 -12.11 4.01
CA LEU A 47 -7.02 -12.15 3.94
C LEU A 47 -7.58 -11.45 2.70
N THR A 48 -6.96 -10.32 2.32
CA THR A 48 -7.23 -9.66 1.03
C THR A 48 -6.08 -9.93 0.07
N PRO A 49 -6.35 -10.36 -1.18
CA PRO A 49 -5.31 -10.61 -2.17
C PRO A 49 -4.38 -9.41 -2.35
N ILE A 50 -3.08 -9.61 -2.13
CA ILE A 50 -2.09 -8.56 -2.34
C ILE A 50 -1.74 -8.46 -3.82
N ARG A 51 -2.50 -7.65 -4.56
CA ARG A 51 -2.26 -7.42 -6.00
C ARG A 51 -0.82 -6.94 -6.27
N PRO A 52 -0.21 -7.34 -7.41
CA PRO A 52 1.08 -6.82 -7.85
C PRO A 52 1.08 -5.29 -7.92
N MET A 53 2.21 -4.65 -7.63
CA MET A 53 2.30 -3.19 -7.66
C MET A 53 1.92 -2.59 -9.02
N GLY A 54 2.28 -3.27 -10.11
CA GLY A 54 1.91 -2.85 -11.47
C GLY A 54 0.39 -2.83 -11.73
N GLU A 55 -0.41 -3.60 -10.98
CA GLU A 55 -1.87 -3.50 -11.01
C GLU A 55 -2.37 -2.39 -10.09
N ARG A 56 -1.77 -2.26 -8.90
CA ARG A 56 -2.18 -1.27 -7.89
C ARG A 56 -2.02 0.18 -8.39
N ILE A 57 -0.97 0.48 -9.15
CA ILE A 57 -0.68 1.85 -9.62
C ILE A 57 -1.40 2.23 -10.91
N ARG A 58 -2.22 1.35 -11.50
CA ARG A 58 -2.95 1.61 -12.76
C ARG A 58 -4.28 2.36 -12.58
N VAL A 59 -4.54 2.88 -11.38
CA VAL A 59 -5.68 3.76 -11.10
C VAL A 59 -5.70 4.96 -12.03
#